data_AF-A0A533SMC2-F1
#
_entry.id   AF-A0A533SMC2-F1
#
_cell.length_a   1.000
_cell.length_b   1.000
_cell.length_c   1.000
_cell.angle_alpha   90.00
_cell.angle_beta   90.00
_cell.angle_gamma   90.00
#
_symmetry.space_group_name_H-M   'P 1'
#
loop_
_entity.id
_entity.type
_entity.pdbx_description
1 polymer ?
#
loop_
_entity_poly.entity_id
_entity_poly.type
_entity_poly.pdbx_seq_one_letter_code
_entity_poly.pdbx_strand_id
1 'polypeptide(L)' 'MGKVTFNMTVSLDGYVAGPNDTPDNGLGDGGEALFDWYF' A
#
# COMPACT_ATOMS: atom_id res chain seq x y z
N MET A 1 15.88 -14.97 21.51
CA MET A 1 15.75 -13.73 20.70
C MET A 1 14.51 -13.85 19.84
N GLY A 2 13.62 -12.86 19.85
CA GLY A 2 12.41 -12.85 19.01
C GLY A 2 12.73 -12.46 17.56
N LYS A 3 11.89 -12.90 16.62
CA LYS A 3 11.94 -12.46 15.21
C LYS A 3 10.96 -11.30 15.03
N VAL A 4 11.36 -10.28 14.28
CA VAL A 4 10.47 -9.20 13.82
C VAL A 4 10.06 -9.51 12.39
N THR A 5 8.75 -9.56 12.12
CA THR A 5 8.19 -9.87 10.79
C THR A 5 7.29 -8.74 10.32
N PHE A 6 7.26 -8.49 9.02
CA PHE A 6 6.42 -7.50 8.37
C PHE A 6 5.81 -8.08 7.09
N ASN A 7 4.54 -7.74 6.82
CA ASN A 7 3.81 -8.16 5.63
C ASN A 7 2.99 -6.96 5.12
N MET A 8 3.10 -6.66 3.82
CA MET A 8 2.46 -5.52 3.17
C MET A 8 2.38 -5.78 1.67
N THR A 9 1.34 -5.26 1.02
CA THR A 9 1.24 -5.25 -0.45
C THR A 9 2.03 -4.08 -1.03
N VAL A 10 2.65 -4.31 -2.18
CA VAL A 10 3.49 -3.33 -2.87
C VAL A 10 3.22 -3.39 -4.37
N SER A 11 3.30 -2.25 -5.05
CA SER A 11 3.25 -2.17 -6.50
C SER A 11 4.49 -2.80 -7.13
N LEU A 12 4.44 -3.05 -8.45
CA LEU A 12 5.58 -3.61 -9.19
C LEU A 12 6.82 -2.70 -9.15
N ASP A 13 6.61 -1.40 -9.08
CA ASP A 13 7.65 -0.36 -8.99
C ASP A 13 8.05 -0.01 -7.55
N GLY A 14 7.51 -0.71 -6.54
CA GLY A 14 8.03 -0.67 -5.16
C GLY A 14 7.34 0.32 -4.21
N TYR A 15 6.13 0.78 -4.52
CA TYR A 15 5.35 1.71 -3.71
C TYR A 15 4.20 1.04 -2.97
N VAL A 16 3.86 1.59 -1.79
CA VAL A 16 2.82 1.07 -0.88
C VAL A 16 1.57 1.93 -0.84
N ALA A 17 1.55 2.99 -1.65
CA ALA A 17 0.43 3.89 -1.90
C ALA A 17 0.61 4.50 -3.31
N GLY A 18 -0.49 4.99 -3.88
CA GLY A 18 -0.48 5.81 -5.08
C GLY A 18 0.10 7.22 -4.83
N PRO A 19 0.34 8.00 -5.89
CA PRO A 19 0.73 9.40 -5.77
C PRO A 19 -0.34 10.24 -5.07
N ASN A 20 0.06 11.36 -4.46
CA ASN A 20 -0.85 12.30 -3.79
C ASN A 20 -1.60 11.74 -2.57
N ASP A 21 -1.02 10.76 -1.86
CA ASP A 21 -1.55 10.28 -0.58
C ASP A 21 -1.55 11.41 0.47
N THR A 22 -2.73 11.69 1.02
CA THR A 22 -2.95 12.72 2.04
C THR A 22 -4.08 12.28 3.00
N PRO A 23 -4.27 12.93 4.16
CA PRO A 23 -5.38 12.60 5.06
C PRO A 23 -6.77 12.63 4.41
N ASP A 24 -6.97 13.50 3.40
CA ASP A 24 -8.23 13.63 2.67
C ASP A 24 -8.27 12.78 1.38
N ASN A 25 -7.14 12.17 0.99
CA ASN A 25 -6.97 11.32 -0.19
C ASN A 25 -6.18 10.04 0.18
N GLY A 26 -6.80 9.20 1.02
CA GLY A 26 -6.13 8.01 1.55
C GLY A 26 -5.77 7.01 0.45
N LEU A 27 -4.57 6.43 0.57
CA LEU A 27 -3.93 5.56 -0.43
C LEU A 27 -3.45 6.27 -1.69
N GLY A 28 -3.76 7.56 -1.88
CA GLY A 28 -3.41 8.29 -3.08
C GLY A 28 -4.15 7.81 -4.33
N ASP A 29 -3.91 8.50 -5.45
CA ASP A 29 -4.64 8.29 -6.70
C ASP A 29 -4.34 6.89 -7.27
N GLY A 30 -5.36 6.04 -7.39
CA GLY A 30 -5.22 4.67 -7.91
C GLY A 30 -4.56 3.70 -6.93
N GLY A 31 -4.34 4.11 -5.67
CA GLY A 31 -3.74 3.26 -4.64
C GLY A 31 -4.61 2.08 -4.24
N GLU A 32 -5.93 2.15 -4.48
CA GLU A 32 -6.86 1.04 -4.26
C GLU A 32 -6.47 -0.25 -4.99
N ALA A 33 -5.79 -0.16 -6.15
CA ALA A 33 -5.33 -1.33 -6.91
C ALA A 33 -4.37 -2.24 -6.12
N LEU A 34 -3.68 -1.69 -5.10
CA LEU A 34 -2.85 -2.48 -4.17
C LEU A 34 -3.66 -3.41 -3.27
N PHE A 35 -4.97 -3.19 -3.16
CA PHE A 35 -5.87 -3.93 -2.28
C PHE A 35 -6.98 -4.68 -3.04
N ASP A 36 -7.01 -4.60 -4.37
CA ASP A 36 -8.00 -5.30 -5.22
C ASP A 36 -8.02 -6.82 -5.01
N TRP A 37 -6.92 -7.42 -4.53
CA TRP A 37 -6.86 -8.85 -4.22
C TRP A 37 -7.62 -9.25 -2.95
N TYR A 38 -7.98 -8.28 -2.10
CA TYR A 38 -8.61 -8.52 -0.80
C TYR A 38 -10.13 -8.76 -0.89
N PHE A 39 -10.74 -8.54 -2.07
CA PHE A 39 -12.17 -8.77 -2.36
C PHE A 39 -12.36 -9.74 -3.51
#